data_AF-R6XDK9-F1
#
_entry.id   AF-R6XDK9-F1
#
_cell.length_a   1.000
_cell.length_b   1.000
_cell.length_c   1.000
_cell.angle_alpha   90.00
_cell.angle_beta   90.00
_cell.angle_gamma   90.00
#
_symmetry.space_group_name_H-M   'P 1'
#
loop_
_entity.id
_entity.type
_entity.pdbx_description
1 polymer ?
#
loop_
_entity_poly.entity_id
_entity_poly.type
_entity_poly.pdbx_seq_one_letter_code
_entity_poly.pdbx_strand_id
1 'polypeptide(L)' 'MPDPKCMKCGAPLTSDDVGAHKKLINRGAVQFLCIPCLAAHFSVSEELVRKKVEEFRAAGCSLFYQKKQ' A
#
# COMPACT_ATOMS: atom_id res chain seq x y z
N MET A 1 -18.95 2.49 -10.59
CA MET A 1 -17.68 1.74 -10.71
C MET A 1 -17.30 1.36 -9.29
N PRO A 2 -17.13 0.08 -8.93
CA PRO A 2 -16.91 -0.29 -7.53
C PRO A 2 -15.51 0.09 -7.10
N ASP A 3 -15.42 0.97 -6.12
CA ASP A 3 -14.17 1.33 -5.45
C ASP A 3 -13.57 0.04 -4.86
N PRO A 4 -12.31 -0.31 -5.18
CA PRO A 4 -11.69 -1.48 -4.57
C PRO A 4 -11.75 -1.30 -3.05
N LYS A 5 -12.17 -2.33 -2.30
CA LYS A 5 -12.29 -2.24 -0.84
C LYS A 5 -11.22 -3.05 -0.15
N CYS A 6 -10.77 -2.58 1.00
CA CYS A 6 -9.84 -3.33 1.83
C CYS A 6 -10.48 -4.62 2.33
N MET A 7 -9.75 -5.73 2.23
CA MET A 7 -10.23 -7.04 2.70
C MET A 7 -10.45 -7.09 4.23
N LYS A 8 -9.77 -6.22 4.96
CA LYS A 8 -9.68 -6.27 6.43
C LYS A 8 -10.57 -5.23 7.11
N CYS A 9 -10.57 -4.00 6.59
CA CYS A 9 -11.34 -2.88 7.13
C CYS A 9 -12.63 -2.59 6.32
N GLY A 10 -12.76 -3.10 5.09
CA GLY A 10 -13.85 -2.72 4.18
C GLY A 10 -13.79 -1.29 3.65
N ALA A 11 -12.76 -0.50 4.04
CA ALA A 11 -12.62 0.89 3.61
C ALA A 11 -12.33 0.99 2.11
N PRO A 12 -12.75 2.09 1.46
CA PRO A 12 -12.44 2.34 0.06
C PRO A 12 -10.93 2.50 -0.11
N LEU A 13 -10.39 1.76 -1.07
CA LEU A 13 -9.02 1.84 -1.52
C LEU A 13 -8.95 2.80 -2.68
N THR A 14 -7.97 3.68 -2.63
CA THR A 14 -7.60 4.49 -3.78
C THR A 14 -6.79 3.64 -4.76
N SER A 15 -6.78 4.06 -6.03
CA SER A 15 -5.95 3.42 -7.08
C SER A 15 -4.47 3.36 -6.69
N ASP A 16 -4.04 4.32 -5.88
CA ASP A 16 -2.71 4.43 -5.29
C ASP A 16 -2.44 3.30 -4.26
N ASP A 17 -3.35 3.07 -3.31
CA ASP A 17 -3.29 1.94 -2.37
C ASP A 17 -3.20 0.60 -3.10
N VAL A 18 -4.11 0.38 -4.06
CA VAL A 18 -4.17 -0.88 -4.81
C VAL A 18 -2.88 -1.07 -5.59
N GLY A 19 -2.40 -0.02 -6.27
CA GLY A 19 -1.16 -0.04 -7.03
C GLY A 19 0.05 -0.34 -6.16
N ALA A 20 0.16 0.33 -5.01
CA ALA A 20 1.20 0.11 -4.02
C ALA A 20 1.16 -1.32 -3.51
N HIS A 21 0.00 -1.81 -3.07
CA HIS A 21 -0.16 -3.15 -2.50
C HIS A 21 0.13 -4.26 -3.52
N LYS A 22 -0.31 -4.10 -4.77
CA LYS A 22 0.03 -5.01 -5.89
C LYS A 22 1.52 -5.01 -6.20
N LYS A 23 2.22 -3.88 -6.03
CA LYS A 23 3.68 -3.81 -6.22
C LYS A 23 4.44 -4.37 -5.01
N LEU A 24 3.90 -4.16 -3.80
CA LEU A 24 4.53 -4.45 -2.52
C LEU A 24 4.42 -5.92 -2.10
N ILE A 25 3.24 -6.52 -2.28
CA ILE A 25 2.98 -7.90 -1.86
C ILE A 25 3.17 -8.86 -3.04
N ASN A 26 2.37 -8.70 -4.09
CA ASN A 26 2.44 -9.53 -5.29
C ASN A 26 1.55 -8.89 -6.38
N ARG A 27 2.00 -8.87 -7.64
CA ARG A 27 1.15 -8.44 -8.77
C ARG A 27 -0.12 -9.29 -8.88
N GLY A 28 -0.07 -10.55 -8.42
CA GLY A 28 -1.19 -11.48 -8.34
C GLY A 28 -1.95 -11.45 -7.01
N ALA A 29 -1.70 -10.48 -6.13
CA ALA A 29 -2.47 -10.36 -4.89
C ALA A 29 -3.95 -10.11 -5.22
N VAL A 30 -4.80 -11.07 -4.88
CA VAL A 30 -6.27 -11.00 -4.95
C VAL A 30 -6.87 -10.19 -3.80
N GLN A 31 -6.03 -9.83 -2.83
CA GLN A 31 -6.38 -9.25 -1.56
C GLN A 31 -5.62 -7.94 -1.40
N PHE A 32 -6.33 -6.86 -1.06
CA PHE A 32 -5.77 -5.51 -0.92
C PHE A 32 -6.05 -4.94 0.47
N LEU A 33 -5.07 -4.21 1.03
CA LEU A 33 -5.20 -3.55 2.33
C LEU A 33 -5.20 -2.03 2.19
N CYS A 34 -6.06 -1.38 2.97
CA CYS A 34 -6.12 0.08 3.13
C CYS A 34 -4.82 0.57 3.81
N ILE A 35 -4.37 1.80 3.54
CA ILE A 35 -3.27 2.45 4.28
C ILE A 35 -3.32 2.17 5.79
N PRO A 36 -4.45 2.35 6.51
CA PRO A 36 -4.55 2.01 7.92
C PRO A 36 -4.24 0.54 8.24
N CYS A 37 -4.81 -0.39 7.47
CA CYS A 37 -4.57 -1.81 7.68
C CYS A 37 -3.14 -2.21 7.34
N LEU A 38 -2.56 -1.59 6.31
CA LEU A 38 -1.17 -1.79 5.94
C LEU A 38 -0.26 -1.29 7.06
N ALA A 39 -0.52 -0.09 7.56
CA ALA A 39 0.19 0.53 8.66
C ALA A 39 0.16 -0.36 9.92
N ALA A 40 -1.04 -0.82 10.31
CA ALA A 40 -1.20 -1.76 11.42
C ALA A 40 -0.50 -3.10 11.18
N HIS A 41 -0.48 -3.61 9.93
CA HIS A 41 0.18 -4.87 9.57
C HIS A 41 1.71 -4.77 9.60
N PHE A 42 2.27 -3.60 9.29
CA PHE A 42 3.71 -3.33 9.37
C PHE A 42 4.12 -2.69 10.70
N SER A 43 3.18 -2.47 11.63
CA SER A 43 3.36 -1.69 12.86
C SER A 43 4.05 -0.33 12.62
N VAL A 44 3.60 0.39 11.60
CA VAL A 44 4.03 1.76 11.29
C VAL A 44 2.83 2.70 11.34
N SER A 45 3.07 4.01 11.34
CA SER A 45 2.00 5.01 11.30
C SER A 45 1.40 5.14 9.90
N GLU A 46 0.10 5.46 9.83
CA GLU A 46 -0.63 5.66 8.58
C GLU A 46 -0.03 6.78 7.71
N GLU A 47 0.45 7.85 8.36
CA GLU A 47 1.16 8.96 7.71
C GLU A 47 2.46 8.52 7.05
N LEU A 48 3.23 7.63 7.70
CA LEU A 48 4.45 7.06 7.13
C LEU A 48 4.13 6.22 5.91
N VAL A 49 3.06 5.43 5.95
CA VAL A 49 2.62 4.64 4.80
C VAL A 49 2.20 5.56 3.66
N ARG A 50 1.35 6.57 3.90
CA ARG A 50 0.95 7.57 2.88
C ARG A 50 2.15 8.24 2.24
N LYS A 51 3.02 8.80 3.06
CA LYS A 51 4.23 9.49 2.60
C LYS A 51 5.10 8.55 1.78
N LYS A 52 5.23 7.29 2.20
CA LYS A 52 6.00 6.29 1.47
C LYS A 52 5.36 5.93 0.13
N VAL A 53 4.04 5.79 0.05
CA VAL A 53 3.35 5.54 -1.23
C VAL A 53 3.49 6.74 -2.18
N GLU A 54 3.31 7.96 -1.69
CA GLU A 54 3.54 9.17 -2.48
C GLU A 54 4.99 9.27 -2.97
N GLU A 55 5.97 8.96 -2.11
CA GLU A 55 7.37 8.86 -2.52
C GLU A 55 7.59 7.78 -3.57
N PHE A 56 6.98 6.60 -3.43
CA PHE A 56 7.06 5.53 -4.43
C PHE A 56 6.44 5.94 -5.78
N ARG A 57 5.37 6.72 -5.75
CA ARG A 57 4.70 7.26 -6.93
C ARG A 57 5.52 8.35 -7.60
N ALA A 58 6.03 9.30 -6.81
CA ALA A 58 6.84 10.42 -7.29
C ALA A 58 8.22 9.97 -7.80
N ALA A 59 8.83 8.98 -7.15
CA ALA A 59 10.13 8.45 -7.51
C ALA A 59 10.12 7.55 -8.76
N GLY A 60 8.96 7.31 -9.38
CA GLY A 60 8.90 6.63 -10.68
C GLY A 60 9.59 5.25 -10.67
N CYS A 61 9.20 4.37 -9.75
CA CYS A 61 9.49 2.93 -9.81
C CYS A 61 10.98 2.56 -10.00
N SER A 62 11.79 2.68 -8.94
CA SER A 62 12.91 1.78 -8.65
C SER A 62 13.19 1.85 -7.15
N LEU A 63 13.46 0.71 -6.51
CA LEU A 63 14.07 0.62 -5.17
C LEU A 63 13.17 0.91 -3.95
N PHE A 64 12.49 -0.15 -3.54
CA PHE A 64 12.57 -0.77 -2.21
C PHE A 64 13.92 -0.68 -1.43
N TYR A 65 14.73 0.38 -1.51
CA TYR A 65 15.94 0.45 -0.68
C TYR A 65 15.59 0.99 0.70
N GLN A 66 15.23 0.09 1.60
CA GLN A 66 15.89 -0.05 2.89
C GLN A 66 15.11 -1.05 3.75
N LYS A 67 15.51 -2.32 3.69
CA LYS A 67 15.75 -3.14 4.87
C LYS A 67 16.43 -4.45 4.43
N LYS A 68 17.75 -4.50 4.59
CA LYS A 68 18.40 -5.70 5.08
C LYS A 68 19.33 -5.29 6.23
N GLN A 69 19.13 -6.05 7.30
CA GLN A 69 19.79 -6.10 8.59
C GLN A 69 21.31 -6.09 8.50
#